data_AF-A0A955HG35-F1
#
_entry.id   AF-A0A955HG35-F1
#
_cell.length_a   1.000
_cell.length_b   1.000
_cell.length_c   1.000
_cell.angle_alpha   90.00
_cell.angle_beta   90.00
_cell.angle_gamma   90.00
#
_symmetry.space_group_name_H-M   'P 1'
#
loop_
_entity.id
_entity.type
_entity.pdbx_description
1 polymer ?
#
loop_
_entity_poly.entity_id
_entity_poly.type
_entity_poly.pdbx_seq_one_letter_code
_entity_poly.pdbx_strand_id
1 'polypeptide(L)'
;MELNCEIDEDDRYAFTVLSLAMSIINTIRSKPSNREIHQYTRDVVISLCEPMLDSLFEAYDWSKSETEYAERLLKKQVTIATVEVLEIANRRITHRNKRERQTKLCVEDMKLAVMVAYLLNVPNQAEQGIKAEFIENHGDMYFQ
;
A
#
# COMPACT_ATOMS: atom_id res chain seq x y z
N MET A 1 -34.78 -14.10 -13.22
CA MET A 1 -33.89 -13.06 -13.78
C MET A 1 -32.62 -13.15 -12.96
N GLU A 2 -31.66 -13.94 -13.41
CA GLU A 2 -30.37 -14.06 -12.73
C GLU A 2 -29.61 -12.76 -13.02
N LEU A 3 -29.38 -11.95 -11.97
CA LEU A 3 -28.42 -10.85 -12.06
C LEU A 3 -27.03 -11.49 -12.17
N ASN A 4 -26.56 -11.72 -13.39
CA ASN A 4 -25.14 -11.84 -13.65
C ASN A 4 -24.54 -10.44 -13.47
N CYS A 5 -24.29 -10.06 -12.21
CA CYS A 5 -23.43 -8.93 -11.91
C CYS A 5 -22.01 -9.39 -12.25
N GLU A 6 -21.54 -9.08 -13.45
CA GLU A 6 -20.11 -9.10 -13.74
C GLU A 6 -19.47 -8.13 -12.75
N ILE A 7 -18.79 -8.66 -11.74
CA ILE A 7 -18.01 -7.84 -10.80
C ILE A 7 -16.86 -7.27 -11.61
N ASP A 8 -16.86 -5.94 -11.74
CA ASP A 8 -15.82 -5.15 -12.40
C ASP A 8 -14.44 -5.46 -11.80
N GLU A 9 -13.38 -5.40 -12.60
CA GLU A 9 -12.02 -5.67 -12.14
C GLU A 9 -11.58 -4.66 -11.06
N ASP A 10 -12.04 -3.42 -11.18
CA ASP A 10 -11.81 -2.34 -10.20
C ASP A 10 -12.44 -2.66 -8.84
N ASP A 11 -13.67 -3.20 -8.83
CA ASP A 11 -14.35 -3.61 -7.61
C ASP A 11 -13.62 -4.78 -6.93
N ARG A 12 -13.04 -5.70 -7.72
CA ARG A 12 -12.23 -6.81 -7.19
C ARG A 12 -10.91 -6.31 -6.60
N TYR A 13 -10.28 -5.33 -7.23
CA TYR A 13 -9.05 -4.73 -6.70
C TYR A 13 -9.32 -4.01 -5.38
N ALA A 14 -10.35 -3.16 -5.33
CA ALA A 14 -10.76 -2.46 -4.11
C ALA A 14 -11.10 -3.44 -2.97
N PHE A 15 -11.81 -4.54 -3.27
CA PHE A 15 -12.11 -5.58 -2.29
C PHE A 15 -10.86 -6.32 -1.79
N THR A 16 -9.90 -6.56 -2.68
CA THR A 16 -8.60 -7.17 -2.34
C THR A 16 -7.83 -6.25 -1.38
N VAL A 17 -7.75 -4.95 -1.68
CA VAL A 17 -7.09 -3.98 -0.80
C VAL A 17 -7.78 -3.87 0.56
N LEU A 18 -9.11 -3.87 0.61
CA LEU A 18 -9.86 -3.92 1.87
C LEU A 18 -9.50 -5.18 2.70
N SER A 19 -9.45 -6.34 2.05
CA SER A 19 -9.10 -7.61 2.70
C SER A 19 -7.67 -7.59 3.28
N LEU A 20 -6.72 -7.01 2.54
CA LEU A 20 -5.34 -6.82 2.99
C LEU A 20 -5.22 -5.81 4.15
N ALA A 21 -5.99 -4.72 4.12
CA ALA A 21 -6.01 -3.76 5.22
C ALA A 21 -6.56 -4.40 6.51
N MET A 22 -7.64 -5.19 6.41
CA MET A 22 -8.17 -5.96 7.54
C MET A 22 -7.18 -7.00 8.05
N SER A 23 -6.46 -7.68 7.16
CA SER A 23 -5.46 -8.67 7.56
C SER A 23 -4.30 -8.02 8.33
N ILE A 24 -3.84 -6.84 7.93
CA ILE A 24 -2.83 -6.06 8.68
C ILE A 24 -3.33 -5.75 10.10
N ILE A 25 -4.56 -5.24 10.25
CA ILE A 25 -5.15 -4.95 11.57
C ILE A 25 -5.23 -6.24 12.42
N ASN A 26 -5.64 -7.35 11.83
CA ASN A 26 -5.72 -8.63 12.53
C ASN A 26 -4.33 -9.16 12.93
N THR A 27 -3.31 -8.96 12.08
CA THR A 27 -1.92 -9.28 12.39
C THR A 27 -1.43 -8.45 13.59
N ILE A 28 -1.68 -7.14 13.61
CA ILE A 28 -1.32 -6.26 14.74
C ILE A 28 -1.97 -6.73 16.05
N ARG A 29 -3.23 -7.17 16.00
CA ARG A 29 -3.96 -7.65 17.18
C ARG A 29 -3.48 -9.00 17.69
N SER A 30 -3.00 -9.86 16.79
CA SER A 30 -2.70 -11.27 17.08
C SER A 30 -1.21 -11.55 17.31
N LYS A 31 -0.31 -10.71 16.78
CA LYS A 31 1.13 -10.93 16.86
C LYS A 31 1.76 -10.11 17.99
N PRO A 32 2.55 -10.75 18.89
CA PRO A 32 3.26 -10.03 19.94
C PRO A 32 4.55 -9.36 19.44
N SER A 33 5.04 -9.74 18.26
CA SER A 33 6.32 -9.27 17.72
C SER A 33 6.12 -8.14 16.71
N ASN A 34 6.65 -6.95 17.03
CA ASN A 34 6.69 -5.81 16.10
C ASN A 34 7.43 -6.14 14.80
N ARG A 35 8.43 -7.05 14.87
CA ARG A 35 9.16 -7.50 13.68
C ARG A 35 8.26 -8.30 12.73
N GLU A 36 7.42 -9.19 13.27
CA GLU A 36 6.48 -9.97 12.45
C GLU A 36 5.42 -9.07 11.82
N ILE A 37 4.88 -8.12 12.59
CA ILE A 37 3.91 -7.13 12.10
C ILE A 37 4.51 -6.31 10.96
N HIS A 38 5.74 -5.83 11.14
CA HIS A 38 6.41 -5.01 10.15
C HIS A 38 6.74 -5.79 8.89
N GLN A 39 7.21 -7.04 9.02
CA GLN A 39 7.50 -7.87 7.86
C GLN A 39 6.21 -8.18 7.08
N TYR A 40 5.13 -8.57 7.76
CA TYR A 40 3.86 -8.85 7.10
C TYR A 40 3.30 -7.64 6.37
N THR A 41 3.33 -6.47 7.01
CA THR A 41 2.85 -5.22 6.40
C THR A 41 3.70 -4.85 5.18
N ARG A 42 5.02 -5.08 5.26
CA ARG A 42 5.92 -4.89 4.13
C ARG A 42 5.60 -5.82 2.97
N ASP A 43 5.33 -7.09 3.24
CA ASP A 43 4.98 -8.07 2.19
C ASP A 43 3.68 -7.69 1.48
N VAL A 44 2.67 -7.19 2.21
CA VAL A 44 1.44 -6.64 1.62
C VAL A 44 1.73 -5.44 0.72
N VAL A 45 2.58 -4.50 1.17
CA VAL A 45 2.94 -3.33 0.37
C VAL A 45 3.70 -3.73 -0.90
N ILE A 46 4.60 -4.73 -0.81
CA ILE A 46 5.31 -5.28 -1.97
C ILE A 46 4.30 -5.83 -3.00
N SER A 47 3.36 -6.68 -2.57
CA SER A 47 2.41 -7.31 -3.49
C SER A 47 1.48 -6.29 -4.19
N LEU A 48 1.26 -5.12 -3.59
CA LEU A 48 0.51 -4.04 -4.22
C LEU A 48 1.35 -3.29 -5.27
N CYS A 49 2.65 -3.15 -5.07
CA CYS A 49 3.54 -2.41 -5.97
C CYS A 49 4.15 -3.26 -7.09
N GLU A 50 4.24 -4.58 -6.94
CA GLU A 50 4.82 -5.48 -7.94
C GLU A 50 4.21 -5.29 -9.34
N PRO A 51 2.86 -5.26 -9.52
CA PRO A 51 2.27 -5.08 -10.85
C PRO A 51 2.62 -3.73 -11.50
N MET A 52 2.79 -2.68 -10.69
CA MET A 52 3.21 -1.37 -11.19
C MET A 52 4.67 -1.42 -11.68
N LEU A 53 5.56 -2.10 -10.96
CA LEU A 53 6.95 -2.24 -11.38
C LEU A 53 7.07 -3.08 -12.66
N ASP A 54 6.32 -4.18 -12.76
CA ASP A 54 6.25 -4.99 -13.98
C ASP A 54 5.78 -4.15 -15.18
N SER A 55 4.74 -3.33 -14.97
CA SER A 55 4.24 -2.40 -15.99
C SER A 55 5.30 -1.37 -16.42
N LEU A 56 6.14 -0.88 -15.51
CA LEU A 56 7.25 0.01 -15.86
C LEU A 56 8.32 -0.73 -16.69
N PHE A 57 8.65 -1.98 -16.35
CA PHE A 57 9.61 -2.78 -17.11
C PHE A 57 9.11 -3.12 -18.51
N GLU A 58 7.81 -3.29 -18.69
CA GLU A 58 7.20 -3.50 -20.01
C GLU A 58 7.13 -2.20 -20.83
N ALA A 59 6.87 -1.07 -20.16
CA ALA A 59 6.73 0.23 -20.82
C ALA A 59 8.07 0.84 -21.24
N TYR A 60 9.15 0.58 -20.52
CA TYR A 60 10.46 1.19 -20.74
C TYR A 60 11.54 0.14 -21.01
N ASP A 61 12.31 0.34 -22.09
CA ASP A 61 13.42 -0.55 -22.49
C ASP A 61 14.66 -0.31 -21.62
N TRP A 62 14.53 -0.57 -20.32
CA TRP A 62 15.58 -0.37 -19.33
C TRP A 62 16.66 -1.43 -19.44
N SER A 63 17.92 -0.99 -19.39
CA SER A 63 19.05 -1.87 -19.19
C SER A 63 18.98 -2.56 -17.83
N LYS A 64 19.71 -3.68 -17.69
CA LYS A 64 19.80 -4.42 -16.43
C LYS A 64 20.16 -3.54 -15.22
N SER A 65 21.09 -2.58 -15.39
CA SER A 65 21.47 -1.66 -14.31
C SER A 65 20.35 -0.73 -13.89
N GLU A 66 19.48 -0.34 -14.81
CA GLU A 66 18.34 0.54 -14.56
C GLU A 66 17.20 -0.24 -13.90
N THR A 67 16.94 -1.48 -14.33
CA THR A 67 16.05 -2.42 -13.63
C THR A 67 16.48 -2.61 -12.17
N GLU A 68 17.76 -2.92 -11.93
CA GLU A 68 18.31 -3.08 -10.57
C GLU A 68 18.24 -1.77 -9.75
N TYR A 69 18.33 -0.62 -10.40
CA TYR A 69 18.16 0.68 -9.74
C TYR A 69 16.69 0.91 -9.36
N ALA A 70 15.74 0.68 -10.27
CA ALA A 70 14.32 0.77 -10.02
C ALA A 70 13.86 -0.16 -8.89
N GLU A 71 14.35 -1.40 -8.84
CA GLU A 71 14.07 -2.33 -7.73
C GLU A 71 14.58 -1.80 -6.38
N ARG A 72 15.74 -1.14 -6.35
CA ARG A 72 16.26 -0.51 -5.13
C ARG A 72 15.42 0.69 -4.70
N LEU A 73 14.99 1.51 -5.66
CA LEU A 73 14.07 2.61 -5.39
C LEU A 73 12.73 2.10 -4.88
N LEU A 74 12.18 1.03 -5.47
CA LEU A 74 10.97 0.39 -4.98
C LEU A 74 11.15 -0.08 -3.54
N LYS A 75 12.26 -0.74 -3.19
CA LYS A 75 12.55 -1.15 -1.81
C LYS A 75 12.54 0.03 -0.82
N LYS A 76 13.05 1.20 -1.23
CA LYS A 76 12.99 2.45 -0.45
C LYS A 76 11.54 2.92 -0.26
N GLN A 77 10.77 3.00 -1.35
CA GLN A 77 9.35 3.42 -1.31
C GLN A 77 8.48 2.46 -0.48
N VAL A 78 8.66 1.16 -0.65
CA VAL A 78 8.00 0.10 0.15
C VAL A 78 8.28 0.30 1.64
N THR A 79 9.53 0.62 2.01
CA THR A 79 9.90 0.83 3.42
C THR A 79 9.17 2.03 4.01
N ILE A 80 9.10 3.14 3.27
CA ILE A 80 8.36 4.34 3.69
C ILE A 80 6.88 4.02 3.86
N ALA A 81 6.25 3.44 2.82
CA ALA A 81 4.84 3.08 2.85
C ALA A 81 4.49 2.08 3.96
N THR A 82 5.38 1.13 4.27
CA THR A 82 5.20 0.20 5.39
C THR A 82 5.09 0.96 6.72
N VAL A 83 5.99 1.92 6.95
CA VAL A 83 5.99 2.72 8.18
C VAL A 83 4.71 3.56 8.28
N GLU A 84 4.30 4.20 7.19
CA GLU A 84 3.08 5.03 7.16
C GLU A 84 1.80 4.21 7.43
N VAL A 85 1.68 3.02 6.82
CA VAL A 85 0.56 2.10 7.08
C VAL A 85 0.50 1.70 8.56
N LEU A 86 1.65 1.38 9.15
CA LEU A 86 1.73 1.05 10.58
C LEU A 86 1.42 2.26 11.46
N GLU A 87 1.80 3.46 11.06
CA GLU A 87 1.45 4.68 11.79
C GLU A 87 -0.06 4.91 11.79
N ILE A 88 -0.73 4.76 10.64
CA ILE A 88 -2.20 4.85 10.52
C ILE A 88 -2.86 3.82 11.45
N ALA A 89 -2.43 2.57 11.39
CA ALA A 89 -3.00 1.49 12.19
C ALA A 89 -2.83 1.74 13.70
N ASN A 90 -1.66 2.23 14.12
CA ASN A 90 -1.35 2.50 15.52
C ASN A 90 -1.84 3.87 16.03
N ARG A 91 -2.35 4.74 15.14
CA ARG A 91 -2.75 6.10 15.49
C ARG A 91 -3.77 6.10 16.63
N ARG A 92 -3.52 6.87 17.68
CA ARG A 92 -4.44 6.99 18.80
C ARG A 92 -5.53 8.01 18.47
N ILE A 93 -6.75 7.55 18.23
CA ILE A 93 -7.91 8.42 18.05
C ILE A 93 -8.66 8.51 19.37
N THR A 94 -8.62 9.66 20.03
CA THR A 94 -9.34 9.89 21.28
C THR A 94 -10.70 10.52 21.02
N HIS A 95 -11.76 9.77 21.30
CA HIS A 95 -13.12 10.30 21.32
C HIS A 95 -13.46 10.86 22.71
N ARG A 96 -14.31 11.90 22.76
CA ARG A 96 -14.71 12.57 24.02
C ARG A 96 -15.48 11.62 24.96
N ASN A 97 -16.29 10.74 24.39
CA ASN A 97 -17.04 9.70 25.12
C ASN A 97 -16.34 8.34 25.00
N LYS A 98 -15.25 8.15 25.77
CA LYS A 98 -14.32 6.99 25.66
C LYS A 98 -14.91 5.61 25.99
N ARG A 99 -16.12 5.53 26.56
CA ARG A 99 -16.63 4.31 27.21
C ARG A 99 -17.66 3.50 26.42
N GLU A 100 -18.11 3.96 25.26
CA GLU A 100 -19.12 3.26 24.47
C GLU A 100 -18.50 2.31 23.45
N ARG A 101 -19.04 1.09 23.34
CA ARG A 101 -18.61 0.06 22.37
C ARG A 101 -18.67 0.57 20.93
N GLN A 102 -19.69 1.38 20.61
CA GLN A 102 -19.88 1.98 19.29
C GLN A 102 -18.73 2.94 18.93
N THR A 103 -18.27 3.74 19.89
CA THR A 103 -17.13 4.65 19.69
C THR A 103 -15.83 3.90 19.32
N LYS A 104 -15.59 2.73 19.93
CA LYS A 104 -14.41 1.92 19.59
C LYS A 104 -14.49 1.34 18.18
N LEU A 105 -15.66 0.82 17.78
CA LEU A 105 -15.88 0.31 16.43
C LEU A 105 -15.70 1.42 15.38
N CYS A 106 -16.29 2.60 15.62
CA CYS A 106 -16.15 3.75 14.73
C CYS A 106 -14.68 4.19 14.54
N VAL A 107 -13.87 4.17 15.61
CA VAL A 107 -12.43 4.47 15.51
C VAL A 107 -11.69 3.44 14.64
N GLU A 108 -12.02 2.16 14.79
CA GLU A 108 -11.43 1.09 13.97
C GLU A 108 -11.87 1.20 12.50
N ASP A 109 -13.14 1.50 12.24
CA ASP A 109 -13.67 1.72 10.89
C ASP A 109 -12.98 2.90 10.20
N MET A 110 -12.75 4.00 10.93
CA MET A 110 -12.00 5.16 10.42
C MET A 110 -10.56 4.80 10.06
N LYS A 111 -9.87 4.04 10.92
CA LYS A 111 -8.50 3.58 10.63
C LYS A 111 -8.47 2.70 9.40
N LEU A 112 -9.40 1.75 9.31
CA LEU A 112 -9.51 0.85 8.18
C LEU A 112 -9.76 1.63 6.88
N ALA A 113 -10.67 2.60 6.89
CA ALA A 113 -10.95 3.45 5.72
C ALA A 113 -9.72 4.24 5.27
N VAL A 114 -8.98 4.85 6.20
CA VAL A 114 -7.75 5.60 5.89
C VAL A 114 -6.66 4.65 5.37
N MET A 115 -6.51 3.46 5.96
CA MET A 115 -5.56 2.45 5.48
C MET A 115 -5.89 2.00 4.06
N VAL A 116 -7.17 1.73 3.76
CA VAL A 116 -7.60 1.32 2.41
C VAL A 116 -7.32 2.43 1.40
N ALA A 117 -7.71 3.67 1.71
CA ALA A 117 -7.44 4.80 0.82
C ALA A 117 -5.94 5.00 0.57
N TYR A 118 -5.12 4.82 1.61
CA TYR A 118 -3.67 4.90 1.48
C TYR A 118 -3.13 3.76 0.60
N LEU A 119 -3.47 2.50 0.92
CA LEU A 119 -2.99 1.32 0.20
C LEU A 119 -3.38 1.31 -1.28
N LEU A 120 -4.57 1.80 -1.64
CA LEU A 120 -4.98 1.99 -3.03
C LEU A 120 -4.04 2.94 -3.81
N ASN A 121 -3.43 3.90 -3.13
CA ASN A 121 -2.58 4.92 -3.75
C ASN A 121 -1.07 4.62 -3.65
N VAL A 122 -0.68 3.61 -2.86
CA VAL A 122 0.74 3.25 -2.67
C VAL A 122 1.46 2.93 -3.98
N PRO A 123 0.88 2.16 -4.94
CA PRO A 123 1.56 1.88 -6.20
C PRO A 123 1.86 3.16 -7.00
N ASN A 124 0.90 4.09 -7.07
CA ASN A 124 1.08 5.38 -7.75
C ASN A 124 2.14 6.25 -7.05
N GLN A 125 2.18 6.28 -5.72
CA GLN A 125 3.24 6.99 -4.98
C GLN A 125 4.61 6.38 -5.23
N ALA A 126 4.71 5.05 -5.25
CA ALA A 126 5.96 4.36 -5.54
C ALA A 126 6.43 4.63 -6.97
N GLU A 127 5.51 4.61 -7.95
CA GLU A 127 5.79 4.96 -9.34
C GLU A 127 6.32 6.39 -9.47
N GLN A 128 5.63 7.36 -8.86
CA GLN A 128 6.06 8.77 -8.86
C GLN A 128 7.43 8.95 -8.21
N GLY A 129 7.69 8.24 -7.11
CA GLY A 129 8.98 8.26 -6.43
C GLY A 129 10.12 7.68 -7.30
N ILE A 130 9.84 6.59 -8.03
CA ILE A 130 10.80 6.01 -8.99
C ILE A 130 11.04 7.02 -10.12
N LYS A 131 9.97 7.54 -10.73
CA LYS A 131 10.05 8.50 -11.84
C LYS A 131 10.85 9.74 -11.48
N ALA A 132 10.58 10.33 -10.32
CA ALA A 132 11.29 11.51 -9.83
C ALA A 132 12.80 11.25 -9.66
N GLU A 133 13.19 10.13 -9.06
CA GLU A 133 14.60 9.78 -8.85
C GLU A 133 15.32 9.52 -10.17
N PHE A 134 14.66 8.87 -11.14
CA PHE A 134 15.23 8.69 -12.47
C PHE A 134 15.38 10.01 -13.23
N ILE A 135 14.39 10.90 -13.15
CA ILE A 135 14.47 12.24 -13.76
C ILE A 135 15.62 13.05 -13.15
N GLU A 136 15.76 13.03 -11.82
CA GLU A 136 16.82 13.76 -11.12
C GLU A 136 18.22 13.28 -11.53
N ASN A 137 18.39 11.97 -11.76
CA ASN A 137 19.70 11.38 -12.04
C ASN A 137 20.02 11.21 -13.54
N HIS A 138 19.01 11.13 -14.41
CA HIS A 138 19.16 10.81 -15.84
C HIS A 138 18.51 11.85 -16.78
N GLY A 139 17.74 12.79 -16.24
CA GLY A 139 17.07 13.88 -16.97
C GLY A 139 15.64 13.56 -17.42
N ASP A 140 14.89 14.61 -17.77
CA ASP A 140 13.45 14.55 -18.10
C ASP A 140 13.10 13.67 -19.34
N MET A 141 14.07 13.35 -20.20
CA MET A 141 13.83 12.55 -21.41
C MET A 141 13.60 11.06 -21.12
N TYR A 142 13.74 10.64 -19.86
CA TYR A 142 13.76 9.23 -19.49
C TYR A 142 12.37 8.55 -19.46
N PHE A 143 11.29 9.33 -19.37
CA PHE A 143 9.90 8.81 -19.31
C PHE A 143 8.98 9.39 -20.40
N GLN A 144 9.52 9.68 -21.60
CA GLN A 144 8.74 10.19 -22.73
C GLN A 144 7.93 9.12 -23.46
#